data_AF-H1VHM5-F1
#
_entry.id   AF-H1VHM5-F1
#
_cell.length_a   1.000
_cell.length_b   1.000
_cell.length_c   1.000
_cell.angle_alpha   90.00
_cell.angle_beta   90.00
_cell.angle_gamma   90.00
#
_symmetry.space_group_name_H-M   'P 1'
#
loop_
_entity.id
_entity.type
_entity.pdbx_description
1 polymer ?
#
loop_
_entity_poly.entity_id
_entity_poly.type
_entity_poly.pdbx_seq_one_letter_code
_entity_poly.pdbx_strand_id
1 'polypeptide(L)'
;MVVQGGYGMFYQWTDARLAALIPDLGSEELAEGYAMSWPTDFSSVELPEGGIFAPFSVSRASDSLQRVDTYVLHMDGSSSINVVYTYSSWKTAQPNVLREVDSDTDIACLTMATTYLDFF
;
A
#
# COMPACT_ATOMS: atom_id res chain seq x y z
N MET A 1 24.64 -10.22 -9.00
CA MET A 1 23.52 -9.42 -9.54
C MET A 1 22.98 -8.60 -8.38
N VAL A 2 23.06 -7.28 -8.45
CA VAL A 2 22.51 -6.40 -7.41
C VAL A 2 21.07 -6.12 -7.79
N VAL A 3 20.12 -6.48 -6.93
CA VAL A 3 18.71 -6.08 -7.12
C VAL A 3 18.62 -4.62 -6.70
N GLN A 4 18.35 -3.73 -7.64
CA GLN A 4 18.07 -2.32 -7.34
C GLN A 4 16.64 -2.28 -6.79
N GLY A 5 16.45 -1.74 -5.58
CA GLY A 5 15.14 -1.67 -4.96
C GLY A 5 14.28 -0.61 -5.64
N GLY A 6 13.06 -0.97 -6.03
CA GLY A 6 12.05 -0.01 -6.48
C GLY A 6 11.39 0.71 -5.31
N TYR A 7 10.80 1.87 -5.57
CA TYR A 7 9.98 2.60 -4.61
C TYR A 7 8.73 3.17 -5.26
N GLY A 8 7.72 3.46 -4.45
CA GLY A 8 6.59 4.26 -4.86
C GLY A 8 6.16 5.17 -3.73
N MET A 9 5.43 6.21 -4.09
CA MET A 9 5.05 7.28 -3.18
C MET A 9 3.54 7.38 -3.10
N PHE A 10 3.01 7.40 -1.88
CA PHE A 10 1.62 7.76 -1.62
C PHE A 10 1.57 9.19 -1.10
N TYR A 11 0.63 9.97 -1.62
CA TYR A 11 0.47 11.38 -1.28
C TYR A 11 -0.98 11.81 -1.44
N GLN A 12 -1.33 12.92 -0.79
CA GLN A 12 -2.62 13.56 -1.01
C GLN A 12 -2.50 14.59 -2.13
N TRP A 13 -3.36 14.46 -3.13
CA TRP A 13 -3.52 15.45 -4.19
C TRP A 13 -4.27 16.69 -3.67
N THR A 14 -4.16 17.81 -4.37
CA THR A 14 -4.76 19.10 -3.96
C THR A 14 -6.29 19.09 -3.86
N ASP A 15 -6.96 18.05 -4.38
CA ASP A 15 -8.40 17.85 -4.30
C ASP A 15 -8.79 16.81 -3.24
N ALA A 16 -7.92 16.64 -2.24
CA ALA A 16 -8.10 15.75 -1.11
C ALA A 16 -8.20 14.26 -1.47
N ARG A 17 -7.64 13.84 -2.62
CA ARG A 17 -7.59 12.41 -3.00
C ARG A 17 -6.25 11.79 -2.68
N LEU A 18 -6.25 10.56 -2.17
CA LEU A 18 -5.07 9.70 -2.13
C LEU A 18 -4.66 9.35 -3.56
N ALA A 19 -3.40 9.57 -3.87
CA ALA A 19 -2.78 9.21 -5.13
C ALA A 19 -1.49 8.42 -4.89
N ALA A 20 -1.09 7.66 -5.90
CA ALA A 20 0.18 6.96 -5.92
C ALA A 20 1.02 7.46 -7.11
N LEU A 21 2.30 7.74 -6.87
CA LEU A 21 3.30 7.96 -7.90
C LEU A 21 4.21 6.74 -7.93
N ILE A 22 4.35 6.15 -9.11
CA ILE A 22 5.20 4.99 -9.37
C ILE A 22 6.28 5.45 -10.35
N PRO A 23 7.41 5.99 -9.85
CA PRO A 23 8.44 6.60 -10.69
C PRO A 23 9.14 5.61 -11.63
N ASP A 24 9.07 4.31 -11.33
CA ASP A 24 9.68 3.23 -12.10
C ASP A 24 8.98 2.89 -13.42
N LEU A 25 7.95 3.64 -13.83
CA LEU A 25 7.20 3.41 -15.07
C LEU A 25 7.99 3.69 -16.36
N GLY A 26 9.20 4.24 -16.29
CA GLY A 26 10.00 4.63 -17.46
C GLY A 26 11.51 4.66 -17.25
N SER A 27 12.04 3.95 -16.26
CA SER A 27 13.49 3.90 -16.01
C SER A 27 14.19 2.96 -17.00
N GLU A 28 15.15 3.48 -17.78
CA GLU A 28 16.10 2.66 -18.57
C GLU A 28 17.08 1.87 -17.68
N GLU A 29 17.06 2.08 -16.36
CA GLU A 29 17.96 1.41 -15.40
C GLU A 29 17.42 0.06 -14.91
N LEU A 30 16.16 -0.28 -15.20
CA LEU A 30 15.62 -1.58 -14.84
C LEU A 30 16.08 -2.64 -15.85
N ALA A 31 16.67 -3.73 -15.33
CA ALA A 31 16.94 -4.90 -16.15
C ALA A 31 15.64 -5.43 -16.78
N GLU A 32 15.70 -5.91 -18.02
CA GLU A 32 14.57 -6.41 -18.83
C GLU A 32 13.71 -7.50 -18.14
N GLY A 33 14.20 -8.09 -17.05
CA GLY A 33 13.50 -9.07 -16.22
C GLY A 33 12.86 -8.53 -14.94
N TYR A 34 12.84 -7.22 -14.70
CA TYR A 34 12.22 -6.65 -13.50
C TYR A 34 10.70 -6.64 -13.61
N ALA A 35 10.02 -7.38 -12.73
CA ALA A 35 8.57 -7.40 -12.68
C ALA A 35 8.06 -6.13 -11.99
N MET A 36 7.23 -5.34 -12.67
CA MET A 36 6.46 -4.28 -12.05
C MET A 36 5.63 -4.87 -10.90
N SER A 37 5.91 -4.46 -9.67
CA SER A 37 5.24 -4.98 -8.48
C SER A 37 3.90 -4.29 -8.23
N TRP A 38 3.72 -3.06 -8.72
CA TRP A 38 2.52 -2.25 -8.49
C TRP A 38 1.68 -2.12 -9.77
N PRO A 39 0.36 -2.34 -9.71
CA PRO A 39 -0.55 -1.96 -10.79
C PRO A 39 -0.50 -0.44 -11.03
N THR A 40 -0.50 -0.02 -12.29
CA THR A 40 -0.31 1.39 -12.69
C THR A 40 -1.60 2.21 -12.60
N ASP A 41 -2.72 1.57 -12.32
CA ASP A 41 -4.08 2.08 -12.35
C ASP A 41 -4.62 2.38 -10.94
N PHE A 42 -3.80 3.00 -10.09
CA PHE A 42 -4.23 3.39 -8.73
C PHE A 42 -5.45 4.30 -8.81
N SER A 43 -6.60 3.77 -8.39
CA SER A 43 -7.87 4.47 -8.39
C SER A 43 -7.84 5.53 -7.29
N SER A 44 -8.26 6.76 -7.58
CA SER A 44 -8.26 7.82 -6.58
C SER A 44 -9.20 7.48 -5.42
N VAL A 45 -8.71 7.57 -4.19
CA VAL A 45 -9.50 7.35 -2.97
C VAL A 45 -9.68 8.68 -2.26
N GLU A 46 -10.90 9.01 -1.84
CA GLU A 46 -11.16 10.26 -1.12
C GLU A 46 -10.58 10.21 0.30
N LEU A 47 -9.94 11.31 0.71
CA LEU A 47 -9.40 11.55 2.04
C LEU A 47 -9.91 12.91 2.56
N PRO A 48 -10.09 13.10 3.88
CA PRO A 48 -10.18 14.43 4.45
C PRO A 48 -8.94 15.26 4.09
N GLU A 49 -9.07 16.58 3.89
CA GLU A 49 -7.92 17.46 3.66
C GLU A 49 -6.91 17.36 4.81
N GLY A 50 -5.64 17.10 4.51
CA GLY A 50 -4.62 16.81 5.52
C GLY A 50 -4.73 15.43 6.18
N GLY A 51 -5.60 14.55 5.65
CA GLY A 51 -5.89 13.23 6.18
C GLY A 51 -4.66 12.33 6.22
N ILE A 52 -4.52 11.61 7.34
CA ILE A 52 -3.38 10.74 7.60
C ILE A 52 -3.56 9.40 6.87
N PHE A 53 -2.45 8.90 6.32
CA PHE A 53 -2.37 7.57 5.74
C PHE A 53 -1.01 6.93 6.08
N ALA A 54 -0.98 5.60 6.12
CA ALA A 54 0.21 4.82 6.46
C ALA A 54 0.39 3.67 5.44
N PRO A 55 1.34 3.79 4.51
CA PRO A 55 1.67 2.71 3.60
C PRO A 55 2.63 1.70 4.24
N PHE A 56 2.48 0.43 3.89
CA PHE A 56 3.42 -0.63 4.23
C PHE A 56 3.41 -1.74 3.17
N SER A 57 4.49 -2.52 3.12
CA SER A 57 4.62 -3.64 2.19
C SER A 57 5.03 -4.92 2.92
N VAL A 58 4.58 -6.06 2.40
CA VAL A 58 4.87 -7.39 2.93
C VAL A 58 5.39 -8.26 1.81
N SER A 59 6.48 -9.00 2.06
CA SER A 59 7.00 -9.98 1.10
C SER A 59 5.98 -11.09 0.85
N ARG A 60 5.74 -11.43 -0.41
CA ARG A 60 4.91 -12.59 -0.76
C ARG A 60 5.69 -13.88 -0.51
N ALA A 61 5.12 -14.76 0.32
CA ALA A 61 5.72 -16.07 0.56
C ALA A 61 5.86 -16.84 -0.77
N SER A 62 7.05 -17.39 -1.02
CA SER A 62 7.34 -18.22 -2.20
C SER A 62 7.17 -17.55 -3.57
N ASP A 63 7.13 -16.21 -3.64
CA ASP A 63 7.06 -15.50 -4.92
C ASP A 63 8.41 -15.51 -5.64
N SER A 64 8.48 -16.22 -6.78
CA SER A 64 9.71 -16.37 -7.57
C SER A 64 10.21 -15.06 -8.19
N LEU A 65 9.35 -14.04 -8.27
CA LEU A 65 9.67 -12.71 -8.77
C LEU A 65 9.99 -11.72 -7.64
N GLN A 66 10.02 -12.18 -6.38
CA GLN A 66 10.31 -11.38 -5.19
C GLN A 66 9.40 -10.15 -5.04
N ARG A 67 8.14 -10.28 -5.47
CA ARG A 67 7.16 -9.20 -5.36
C ARG A 67 6.66 -9.04 -3.92
N VAL A 68 6.16 -7.85 -3.64
CA VAL A 68 5.56 -7.49 -2.35
C VAL A 68 4.07 -7.19 -2.53
N ASP A 69 3.27 -7.53 -1.53
CA ASP A 69 1.94 -6.95 -1.36
C ASP A 69 2.09 -5.58 -0.70
N THR A 70 1.37 -4.59 -1.21
CA THR A 70 1.39 -3.22 -0.67
C THR A 70 0.01 -2.88 -0.16
N TYR A 71 -0.02 -2.22 0.99
CA TYR A 71 -1.19 -1.84 1.72
C TYR A 71 -1.06 -0.37 2.12
N VAL A 72 -2.16 0.37 2.11
CA VAL A 72 -2.23 1.74 2.58
C VAL A 72 -3.44 1.85 3.49
N LEU A 73 -3.20 2.07 4.77
CA LEU A 73 -4.26 2.45 5.69
C LEU A 73 -4.54 3.94 5.55
N HIS A 74 -5.81 4.33 5.54
CA HIS A 74 -6.20 5.72 5.47
C HIS A 74 -7.53 5.97 6.19
N MET A 75 -7.70 7.15 6.77
CA MET A 75 -8.96 7.55 7.39
C MET A 75 -9.86 8.26 6.38
N ASP A 76 -11.14 7.88 6.31
CA ASP A 76 -12.13 8.59 5.52
C ASP A 76 -12.84 9.72 6.30
N GLY A 77 -13.70 10.48 5.62
CA GLY A 77 -14.47 11.57 6.25
C GLY A 77 -15.50 11.12 7.30
N SER A 78 -15.72 9.81 7.46
CA SER A 78 -16.60 9.24 8.49
C SER A 78 -15.80 8.68 9.68
N SER A 79 -14.54 9.08 9.83
CA SER A 79 -13.62 8.59 10.87
C SER A 79 -13.51 7.07 10.87
N SER A 80 -13.52 6.45 9.68
CA SER A 80 -13.27 5.01 9.54
C SER A 80 -11.92 4.80 8.85
N ILE A 81 -11.11 3.88 9.39
CA ILE A 81 -9.86 3.47 8.75
C ILE A 81 -10.16 2.38 7.73
N ASN A 82 -9.78 2.64 6.50
CA ASN A 82 -9.89 1.75 5.36
C ASN A 82 -8.50 1.27 4.96
N VAL A 83 -8.44 0.15 4.24
CA VAL A 83 -7.20 -0.38 3.64
C VAL A 83 -7.36 -0.44 2.13
N VAL A 84 -6.44 0.22 1.43
CA VAL A 84 -6.21 0.02 -0.01
C VAL A 84 -5.08 -0.98 -0.16
N TYR A 85 -5.23 -2.00 -0.98
CA TYR A 85 -4.22 -3.04 -1.16
C TYR A 85 -4.15 -3.56 -2.60
N THR A 86 -3.01 -4.15 -2.95
CA THR A 86 -2.76 -4.74 -4.27
C THR A 86 -2.63 -6.26 -4.18
N TYR A 87 -3.30 -6.95 -5.10
CA TYR A 87 -3.02 -8.36 -5.42
C TYR A 87 -2.74 -8.50 -6.92
N SER A 88 -3.77 -8.26 -7.75
CA SER A 88 -3.73 -8.17 -9.21
C SER A 88 -4.25 -6.81 -9.74
N SER A 89 -4.96 -6.09 -8.88
CA SER A 89 -5.49 -4.74 -9.07
C SER A 89 -5.57 -4.09 -7.68
N TRP A 90 -5.72 -2.77 -7.66
CA TRP A 90 -6.02 -2.06 -6.41
C TRP A 90 -7.43 -2.41 -5.93
N LYS A 91 -7.56 -2.63 -4.62
CA LYS A 91 -8.81 -2.94 -3.93
C LYS A 91 -8.89 -2.16 -2.63
N THR A 92 -10.11 -1.85 -2.21
CA THR A 92 -10.37 -1.21 -0.92
C THR A 92 -11.20 -2.14 -0.04
N ALA A 93 -10.86 -2.21 1.24
CA ALA A 93 -11.65 -2.89 2.26
C ALA A 93 -11.74 -2.03 3.52
N GLN A 94 -12.81 -2.21 4.31
CA GLN A 94 -13.00 -1.54 5.58
C GLN A 94 -13.20 -2.59 6.69
N PRO A 95 -12.18 -2.86 7.52
CA PRO A 95 -12.34 -3.75 8.67
C PRO A 95 -13.36 -3.19 9.67
N ASN A 96 -14.32 -4.00 10.09
CA ASN A 96 -15.40 -3.55 11.00
C ASN A 96 -14.87 -2.98 12.33
N VAL A 97 -13.75 -3.49 12.82
CA VAL A 97 -13.13 -3.06 14.09
C VAL A 97 -12.44 -1.70 14.00
N LEU A 98 -12.32 -1.13 12.80
CA LEU A 98 -11.66 0.15 12.54
C LEU A 98 -12.64 1.23 12.07
N ARG A 99 -13.93 1.05 12.35
CA ARG A 99 -14.96 2.07 12.12
C ARG A 99 -15.05 3.01 13.32
N GLU A 100 -15.44 4.25 13.06
CA GLU A 100 -15.75 5.24 14.10
C GLU A 100 -14.60 5.42 15.11
N VAL A 101 -13.36 5.45 14.62
CA VAL A 101 -12.20 5.80 15.45
C VAL A 101 -12.20 7.29 15.76
N ASP A 102 -11.35 7.74 16.69
CA ASP A 102 -11.17 9.18 16.93
C ASP A 102 -10.68 9.86 15.64
N SER A 103 -11.28 10.99 15.25
CA SER A 103 -10.94 11.71 14.03
C SER A 103 -9.49 12.20 14.00
N ASP A 104 -8.87 12.36 15.17
CA ASP A 104 -7.47 12.78 15.32
C ASP A 104 -6.52 11.58 15.50
N THR A 105 -6.98 10.35 15.24
CA THR A 105 -6.15 9.14 15.36
C THR A 105 -5.01 9.15 14.36
N ASP A 106 -3.78 9.15 14.88
CA ASP A 106 -2.58 8.84 14.09
C ASP A 106 -2.59 7.37 13.64
N ILE A 107 -2.15 7.13 12.40
CA ILE A 107 -2.07 5.78 11.84
C ILE A 107 -0.60 5.36 11.71
N ALA A 108 -0.27 4.21 12.30
CA ALA A 108 1.02 3.55 12.11
C ALA A 108 0.81 2.06 11.81
N CYS A 109 1.70 1.49 11.00
CA CYS A 109 1.66 0.08 10.61
C CYS A 109 2.92 -0.63 11.08
N LEU A 110 2.74 -1.77 11.75
CA LEU A 110 3.83 -2.69 12.08
C LEU A 110 3.52 -4.05 11.46
N THR A 111 4.42 -4.52 10.59
CA THR A 111 4.33 -5.89 10.06
C THR A 111 4.90 -6.85 11.10
N MET A 112 4.04 -7.65 11.72
CA MET A 112 4.51 -8.73 12.59
C MET A 112 5.08 -9.87 11.74
N ALA A 113 6.20 -10.46 12.17
CA ALA A 113 6.63 -11.73 11.61
C ALA A 113 5.51 -12.76 11.87
N THR A 114 5.01 -13.40 10.82
CA THR A 114 4.06 -14.50 10.96
C THR A 114 4.71 -15.61 11.79
N THR A 115 4.25 -15.81 13.01
CA THR A 115 4.51 -17.03 13.78
C THR A 115 3.37 -17.99 13.50
N TYR A 116 3.38 -18.64 12.35
CA TYR A 116 2.58 -19.85 12.17
C TYR A 116 3.37 -21.03 12.77
N LEU A 117 2.70 -21.83 13.60
CA LEU A 117 3.24 -23.09 14.10
C LEU A 117 3.16 -24.11 12.94
N ASP A 118 4.29 -24.31 12.24
CA ASP A 118 4.43 -25.46 11.35
C ASP A 118 4.44 -26.74 12.19
N PHE A 119 3.35 -27.51 12.11
CA PHE A 119 3.34 -28.89 12.61
C PHE A 119 4.03 -29.77 11.57
N PHE A 120 5.22 -30.26 11.91
CA PHE A 120 5.94 -31.33 11.19
C PHE A 120 5.21 -32.67 11.30
#